data_AF-A0A4Q7FPL9-F1
#
_entry.id   AF-A0A4Q7FPL9-F1
#
_cell.length_a   1.000
_cell.length_b   1.000
_cell.length_c   1.000
_cell.angle_alpha   90.00
_cell.angle_beta   90.00
_cell.angle_gamma   90.00
#
_symmetry.space_group_name_H-M   'P 1'
#
loop_
_entity.id
_entity.type
_entity.pdbx_description
1 polymer ?
#
loop_
_entity_poly.entity_id
_entity_poly.type
_entity_poly.pdbx_seq_one_letter_code
_entity_poly.pdbx_strand_id
1 'polypeptide(L)' 'MDHRTIGTTLNALVRSGFSIELVDEFALSTEQIKEIPALAEELERPRRLLVSSRRSGADPAN' A
#
# COMPACT_ATOMS: atom_id res chain seq x y z
N MET A 1 -10.80 11.77 9.92
CA MET A 1 -10.00 10.77 9.18
C MET A 1 -8.70 11.43 8.79
N ASP A 2 -7.56 10.78 9.05
CA ASP A 2 -6.26 11.28 8.61
C ASP A 2 -6.02 10.79 7.17
N HIS A 3 -5.97 11.72 6.23
CA HIS A 3 -5.65 11.44 4.83
C HIS A 3 -4.18 11.78 4.60
N ARG A 4 -3.39 10.77 4.25
CA ARG A 4 -1.98 10.91 3.88
C ARG A 4 -1.78 10.48 2.45
N THR A 5 -0.87 11.16 1.76
CA THR A 5 -0.42 10.70 0.45
C THR A 5 0.39 9.40 0.59
N ILE A 6 0.44 8.60 -0.48
CA ILE A 6 1.28 7.39 -0.51
C ILE A 6 2.74 7.75 -0.16
N GLY A 7 3.25 8.83 -0.75
CA GLY A 7 4.61 9.31 -0.49
C GLY A 7 4.86 9.64 0.98
N THR A 8 3.88 10.24 1.68
CA THR A 8 3.98 10.51 3.12
C THR A 8 4.18 9.22 3.92
N THR A 9 3.43 8.17 3.58
CA THR A 9 3.51 6.87 4.26
C THR A 9 4.84 6.15 3.97
N LEU A 10 5.24 6.07 2.70
CA LEU A 10 6.49 5.41 2.31
C LEU A 10 7.72 6.12 2.90
N ASN A 11 7.74 7.45 2.86
CA ASN A 11 8.84 8.23 3.44
C ASN A 11 8.94 8.05 4.96
N ALA A 12 7.80 7.91 5.66
CA ALA A 12 7.81 7.65 7.10
C ALA A 12 8.44 6.28 7.42
N LEU A 13 8.14 5.24 6.62
CA LEU A 13 8.73 3.91 6.78
C LEU A 13 10.25 3.93 6.53
N VAL A 14 10.69 4.57 5.44
CA VAL A 14 12.12 4.70 5.12
C VAL A 14 12.88 5.43 6.23
N ARG A 15 12.36 6.58 6.69
CA ARG A 15 12.97 7.35 7.79
C ARG A 15 12.99 6.59 9.12
N SER A 16 12.13 5.60 9.28
CA SER A 16 12.09 4.73 10.47
C SER A 16 13.02 3.52 10.36
N GLY A 17 13.84 3.42 9.31
CA GLY A 17 14.81 2.33 9.12
C GLY A 17 14.24 1.10 8.42
N PHE A 18 13.15 1.25 7.67
CA PHE A 18 12.61 0.16 6.84
C PHE A 18 13.05 0.29 5.38
N SER A 19 13.45 -0.82 4.78
CA SER A 19 13.53 -0.99 3.33
C SER A 19 12.16 -1.41 2.80
N ILE A 20 11.64 -0.66 1.83
CA ILE A 20 10.40 -1.04 1.14
C ILE A 20 10.71 -2.16 0.14
N GLU A 21 9.98 -3.27 0.24
CA GLU A 21 10.16 -4.44 -0.63
C GLU A 21 9.09 -4.50 -1.74
N LEU A 22 7.87 -4.09 -1.44
CA LEU A 22 6.75 -4.10 -2.38
C LEU A 22 5.76 -3.00 -2.04
N VAL A 23 5.23 -2.35 -3.08
CA VAL A 23 4.08 -1.44 -2.99
C VAL A 23 3.06 -1.94 -3.99
N ASP A 24 1.85 -2.24 -3.51
CA ASP A 24 0.75 -2.74 -4.33
C ASP A 24 -0.51 -1.89 -4.07
N GLU A 25 -1.03 -1.32 -5.16
CA GLU A 25 -2.27 -0.55 -5.19
C GLU A 25 -3.41 -1.49 -5.58
N PHE A 26 -3.86 -2.28 -4.60
CA PHE A 26 -4.83 -3.35 -4.80
C PHE A 26 -6.16 -2.81 -5.34
N ALA A 27 -6.52 -3.31 -6.52
CA ALA A 27 -7.86 -3.24 -7.09
C ALA A 27 -8.50 -4.64 -7.08
N LEU A 28 -9.83 -4.69 -7.14
CA LEU A 28 -10.55 -5.96 -7.30
C LEU A 28 -10.23 -6.57 -8.67
N SER A 29 -10.08 -7.89 -8.72
CA SER A 29 -9.84 -8.59 -9.97
C SER A 29 -11.12 -8.70 -10.82
N THR A 30 -10.97 -8.74 -12.14
CA THR A 30 -12.08 -8.81 -13.10
C THR A 30 -13.03 -9.98 -12.86
N GLU A 31 -12.51 -11.09 -12.31
CA GLU A 31 -13.32 -12.26 -11.94
C GLU A 31 -14.25 -11.98 -10.77
N GLN A 32 -13.77 -11.29 -9.73
CA GLN A 32 -14.59 -10.87 -8.59
C GLN A 32 -15.68 -9.86 -8.99
N ILE A 33 -15.39 -9.03 -9.99
CA ILE A 33 -16.37 -8.07 -10.54
C ILE A 33 -17.46 -8.78 -11.35
N LYS A 34 -17.15 -9.90 -12.02
CA LYS A 34 -18.17 -10.71 -12.69
C LYS A 34 -19.14 -11.35 -11.69
N GLU A 35 -18.64 -11.76 -10.53
CA GLU A 35 -19.45 -12.33 -9.46
C GLU A 35 -20.30 -11.28 -8.73
N ILE A 36 -19.79 -10.05 -8.61
CA ILE A 36 -20.50 -8.95 -7.95
C ILE A 36 -20.38 -7.69 -8.84
N PRO A 37 -21.28 -7.53 -9.83
CA PRO A 37 -21.23 -6.44 -10.82
C PRO A 37 -21.26 -5.03 -10.20
N ALA A 38 -21.84 -4.88 -9.00
CA ALA A 38 -21.87 -3.63 -8.25
C ALA A 38 -20.47 -3.15 -7.81
N LEU A 39 -19.46 -4.02 -7.82
CA LEU A 39 -18.06 -3.68 -7.52
C LEU A 39 -17.32 -3.08 -8.71
N ALA A 40 -17.94 -3.00 -9.89
CA ALA A 40 -17.33 -2.41 -11.08
C ALA A 40 -17.03 -0.91 -10.87
N GLU A 41 -17.85 -0.18 -10.12
CA GLU A 41 -17.60 1.23 -9.75
C GLU A 41 -16.32 1.38 -8.91
N GLU A 42 -15.96 0.33 -8.16
CA GLU A 42 -14.77 0.30 -7.31
C GLU A 42 -13.47 -0.01 -8.08
N LEU A 43 -13.54 -0.26 -9.40
CA LEU A 43 -12.37 -0.28 -10.30
C LEU A 43 -11.83 1.12 -10.56
N GLU A 44 -12.71 2.13 -10.58
CA GLU A 44 -12.34 3.52 -10.91
C GLU A 44 -11.64 4.22 -9.74
N ARG A 45 -11.55 3.55 -8.57
CA ARG A 45 -10.89 4.05 -7.37
C ARG A 45 -9.98 2.97 -6.79
N PRO A 46 -8.64 3.08 -6.89
CA PRO A 46 -7.74 2.13 -6.24
C PRO A 46 -8.04 2.12 -4.74
N ARG A 47 -8.37 0.95 -4.19
CA ARG A 47 -9.06 0.89 -2.88
C ARG A 47 -8.15 0.64 -1.69
N ARG A 48 -6.96 0.08 -1.88
CA ARG A 48 -6.06 -0.21 -0.75
C ARG A 48 -4.61 -0.12 -1.17
N LEU A 49 -3.81 0.55 -0.35
CA LEU A 49 -2.36 0.52 -0.43
C LEU A 49 -1.86 -0.62 0.46
N LEU A 50 -1.17 -1.60 -0.14
CA LEU A 50 -0.44 -2.65 0.56
C LEU A 50 1.06 -2.35 0.44
N VAL A 51 1.78 -2.42 1.56
CA VAL A 51 3.23 -2.18 1.58
C VAL A 51 3.90 -3.31 2.35
N SER A 52 4.84 -4.01 1.69
CA SER A 52 5.78 -4.90 2.37
C SER A 52 7.06 -4.13 2.66
N SER A 53 7.57 -4.27 3.88
CA SER A 53 8.82 -3.64 4.27
C SER A 53 9.59 -4.50 5.24
N ARG A 54 10.91 -4.51 5.08
CA ARG A 54 11.84 -5.19 5.97
C ARG A 54 12.56 -4.17 6.82
N ARG A 55 12.71 -4.45 8.12
CA ARG A 55 13.60 -3.64 8.96
C ARG A 55 15.02 -3.85 8.49
N SER A 56 15.64 -2.80 7.97
CA SER A 56 17.06 -2.83 7.62
C SER A 56 17.83 -2.89 8.94
N GLY A 57 18.72 -3.87 9.11
CA GLY A 57 19.44 -4.11 10.36
C GLY A 57 20.42 -3.00 10.80
N ALA A 58 20.26 -1.77 10.32
CA ALA A 58 20.93 -0.61 10.89
C ALA A 58 20.13 -0.17 12.11
N ASP A 59 20.51 -0.68 13.27
CA ASP A 59 20.27 0.00 14.53
C ASP A 59 20.92 1.40 14.43
N PRO A 60 20.20 2.52 14.58
CA PRO A 60 20.81 3.85 14.61
C PRO A 60 21.72 4.10 15.83
N ALA A 61 22.02 3.06 16.63
CA ALA A 61 22.86 3.11 17.81
C ALA A 61 24.21 2.36 17.69
N ASN A 62 24.72 2.04 16.49
CA ASN A 62 26.10 1.55 16.29
C ASN A 62 26.89 2.41 15.30
#